data_AF-A0A849WYP3-F1
#
_entry.id   AF-A0A849WYP3-F1
#
_cell.length_a   1.000
_cell.length_b   1.000
_cell.length_c   1.000
_cell.angle_alpha   90.00
_cell.angle_beta   90.00
_cell.angle_gamma   90.00
#
_symmetry.space_group_name_H-M   'P 1'
#
loop_
_entity.id
_entity.type
_entity.pdbx_description
1 polymer ?
#
loop_
_entity_poly.entity_id
_entity_poly.type
_entity_poly.pdbx_seq_one_letter_code
_entity_poly.pdbx_strand_id
1 'polypeptide(L)'
;MSRILKPLLFVAFTSLVIIFSAINSHAHGEGHQEVPTSSQKKAHLVFKEKNLHLHVEFAKEPEVGTEMQITVQARDPKTHQLKAINDQLEVVLWMPSMGHGSAPTSVKPTLDEQGKVIPGMFTVKSVYFVMGGDWEVYMSLIDGSGNKVSKKFEIHLIDQEENINPQGAQHGVHH
;
A
#
# COMPACT_ATOMS: atom_id res chain seq x y z
N MET A 1 16.76 49.63 -35.67
CA MET A 1 17.77 48.58 -35.88
C MET A 1 18.80 48.67 -34.76
N SER A 2 18.84 47.68 -33.86
CA SER A 2 20.08 47.17 -33.22
C SER A 2 19.67 46.08 -32.25
N ARG A 3 20.00 44.82 -32.60
CA ARG A 3 19.78 43.63 -31.78
C ARG A 3 21.11 43.31 -31.09
N ILE A 4 21.13 43.28 -29.76
CA ILE A 4 22.30 42.86 -28.99
C ILE A 4 22.13 41.36 -28.69
N LEU A 5 22.87 40.53 -29.42
CA LEU A 5 23.05 39.10 -29.16
C LEU A 5 23.88 38.91 -27.88
N LYS A 6 23.39 38.11 -26.93
CA LYS A 6 24.18 37.60 -25.80
C LYS A 6 24.74 36.21 -26.15
N PRO A 7 26.00 35.90 -25.80
CA PRO A 7 26.61 34.61 -26.12
C PRO A 7 26.09 33.49 -25.22
N LEU A 8 25.87 32.34 -25.86
CA LEU A 8 25.45 31.07 -25.29
C LEU A 8 26.65 30.41 -24.58
N LEU A 9 26.57 30.19 -23.27
CA LEU A 9 27.59 29.46 -22.51
C LEU A 9 27.27 27.96 -22.58
N PHE A 10 28.05 27.20 -23.36
CA PHE A 10 28.00 25.74 -23.38
C PHE A 10 28.76 25.20 -22.16
N VAL A 11 28.04 24.58 -21.22
CA VAL A 11 28.64 23.81 -20.12
C VAL A 11 28.67 22.34 -20.56
N ALA A 12 29.86 21.81 -20.79
CA ALA A 12 30.10 20.41 -21.09
C ALA A 12 30.00 19.58 -19.80
N PHE A 13 29.03 18.67 -19.73
CA PHE A 13 28.94 17.65 -18.67
C PHE A 13 29.73 16.41 -19.12
N THR A 14 30.87 16.17 -18.47
CA THR A 14 31.64 14.93 -18.57
C THR A 14 30.97 13.83 -17.75
N SER A 15 30.40 12.83 -18.42
CA SER A 15 29.85 11.63 -17.81
C SER A 15 30.95 10.68 -17.36
N LEU A 16 31.03 10.39 -16.07
CA LEU A 16 31.85 9.33 -15.51
C LEU A 16 31.02 8.03 -15.46
N VAL A 17 31.34 7.06 -16.30
CA VAL A 17 30.75 5.72 -16.28
C VAL A 17 31.57 4.84 -15.34
N ILE A 18 30.98 4.45 -14.21
CA ILE A 18 31.58 3.46 -13.31
C ILE A 18 30.97 2.10 -13.64
N ILE A 19 31.76 1.22 -14.28
CA ILE A 19 31.41 -0.17 -14.51
C ILE A 19 31.79 -0.95 -13.25
N PHE A 20 30.79 -1.34 -12.46
CA PHE A 20 30.95 -2.39 -11.45
C PHE A 20 30.57 -3.73 -12.09
N SER A 21 31.53 -4.64 -12.16
CA SER A 21 31.32 -6.03 -12.56
C SER A 21 31.62 -6.96 -11.38
N ALA A 22 30.85 -8.05 -11.37
CA ALA A 22 31.03 -9.28 -10.60
C ALA A 22 30.48 -9.22 -9.15
N ILE A 23 29.90 -10.28 -8.58
CA ILE A 23 29.94 -11.72 -8.90
C ILE A 23 28.65 -12.36 -8.36
N ASN A 24 28.02 -13.25 -9.13
CA ASN A 24 26.94 -14.12 -8.65
C ASN A 24 27.50 -15.11 -7.62
N SER A 25 27.01 -15.05 -6.38
CA SER A 25 27.15 -16.16 -5.43
C SER A 25 25.79 -16.86 -5.33
N HIS A 26 25.71 -18.02 -5.95
CA HIS A 26 24.58 -18.94 -5.85
C HIS A 26 24.78 -19.77 -4.58
N ALA A 27 24.22 -19.31 -3.46
CA ALA A 27 24.16 -20.07 -2.23
C ALA A 27 22.84 -20.86 -2.21
N HIS A 28 22.95 -22.17 -2.40
CA HIS A 28 21.87 -23.13 -2.14
C HIS A 28 21.79 -23.30 -0.62
N GLY A 29 21.03 -22.42 0.04
CA GLY A 29 20.59 -22.63 1.42
C GLY A 29 19.27 -23.37 1.39
N GLU A 30 19.22 -24.57 1.98
CA GLU A 30 17.98 -25.24 2.36
C GLU A 30 17.24 -24.33 3.35
N GLY A 31 16.36 -23.49 2.79
CA GLY A 31 15.57 -22.53 3.53
C GLY A 31 14.47 -23.26 4.28
N HIS A 32 14.54 -23.25 5.61
CA HIS A 32 13.32 -23.22 6.39
C HIS A 32 12.60 -21.94 6.00
N GLN A 33 11.64 -22.07 5.09
CA GLN A 33 10.78 -21.00 4.63
C GLN A 33 9.91 -20.63 5.84
N GLU A 34 10.32 -19.59 6.57
CA GLU A 34 9.46 -18.94 7.55
C GLU A 34 8.16 -18.63 6.83
N VAL A 35 7.09 -19.34 7.21
CA VAL A 35 5.75 -19.11 6.67
C VAL A 35 5.42 -17.65 6.97
N PRO A 36 5.14 -16.79 5.96
CA PRO A 36 4.90 -15.38 6.18
C PRO A 36 3.59 -15.17 6.97
N THR A 37 3.68 -15.20 8.29
CA THR A 37 2.60 -14.87 9.22
C THR A 37 2.52 -13.36 9.40
N SER A 38 2.15 -12.61 8.37
CA SER A 38 1.96 -11.17 8.55
C SER A 38 0.75 -10.63 7.79
N SER A 39 -0.43 -10.85 8.39
CA SER A 39 -1.59 -10.00 8.21
C SER A 39 -1.31 -8.62 8.83
N GLN A 40 -0.64 -7.74 8.08
CA GLN A 40 -0.21 -6.44 8.59
C GLN A 40 -1.43 -5.54 8.91
N LYS A 41 -1.73 -5.37 10.21
CA LYS A 41 -2.86 -4.54 10.69
C LYS A 41 -2.65 -3.03 10.47
N LYS A 42 -1.41 -2.57 10.34
CA LYS A 42 -1.05 -1.14 10.24
C LYS A 42 -0.02 -0.89 9.16
N ALA A 43 -0.16 0.19 8.40
CA ALA A 43 0.83 0.61 7.40
C ALA A 43 1.17 2.10 7.54
N HIS A 44 2.39 2.45 7.14
CA HIS A 44 2.88 3.82 7.09
C HIS A 44 3.38 4.13 5.68
N LEU A 45 2.72 5.07 5.01
CA LEU A 45 3.02 5.48 3.65
C LEU A 45 3.55 6.91 3.62
N VAL A 46 4.64 7.14 2.89
CA VAL A 46 5.30 8.44 2.80
C VAL A 46 5.09 9.04 1.41
N PHE A 47 4.42 10.20 1.35
CA PHE A 47 4.24 11.01 0.15
C PHE A 47 5.15 12.23 0.25
N LYS A 48 6.42 12.05 -0.14
CA LYS A 48 7.47 13.09 -0.03
C LYS A 48 7.09 14.35 -0.83
N GLU A 49 6.47 14.13 -1.98
CA GLU A 49 6.05 15.15 -2.95
C GLU A 49 4.95 16.05 -2.39
N LYS A 50 4.19 15.55 -1.40
CA LYS A 50 3.10 16.26 -0.73
C LYS A 50 3.46 16.70 0.70
N ASN A 51 4.69 16.41 1.17
CA ASN A 51 5.11 16.60 2.55
C ASN A 51 4.06 16.03 3.53
N LEU A 52 3.74 14.75 3.37
CA LEU A 52 2.63 14.08 4.04
C LEU A 52 2.94 12.61 4.32
N HIS A 53 2.53 12.12 5.49
CA HIS A 53 2.46 10.69 5.81
C HIS A 53 1.00 10.24 5.91
N LEU A 54 0.69 9.05 5.39
CA LEU A 54 -0.56 8.35 5.68
C LEU A 54 -0.28 7.22 6.67
N HIS A 55 -0.99 7.22 7.79
CA HIS A 55 -1.01 6.12 8.75
C HIS A 55 -2.32 5.37 8.56
N VAL A 56 -2.21 4.09 8.24
CA VAL A 56 -3.32 3.23 7.87
C VAL A 56 -3.47 2.18 8.98
N GLU A 57 -4.69 1.96 9.44
CA GLU A 57 -4.99 0.94 10.45
C GLU A 57 -6.30 0.23 10.13
N PHE A 58 -6.26 -1.10 10.09
CA PHE A 58 -7.47 -1.91 10.03
C PHE A 58 -8.12 -1.99 11.42
N ALA A 59 -9.45 -1.96 11.45
CA ALA A 59 -10.20 -2.10 12.70
C ALA A 59 -9.93 -3.46 13.39
N LYS A 60 -9.83 -4.53 12.60
CA LYS A 60 -9.43 -5.88 13.00
C LYS A 60 -8.35 -6.43 12.06
N GLU A 61 -7.80 -7.60 12.35
CA GLU A 61 -6.85 -8.22 11.41
C GLU A 61 -7.51 -8.52 10.07
N PRO A 62 -6.81 -8.27 8.94
CA PRO A 62 -7.28 -8.64 7.62
C PRO A 62 -7.66 -10.12 7.50
N GLU A 63 -8.86 -10.39 7.00
CA GLU A 63 -9.43 -11.74 6.92
C GLU A 63 -10.19 -11.92 5.59
N VAL A 64 -10.02 -13.09 4.98
CA VAL A 64 -10.74 -13.48 3.75
C VAL A 64 -12.23 -13.57 4.05
N GLY A 65 -13.06 -13.09 3.13
CA GLY A 65 -14.51 -13.27 3.20
C GLY A 65 -15.22 -12.37 4.22
N THR A 66 -14.51 -11.45 4.90
CA THR A 66 -15.13 -10.51 5.83
C THR A 66 -15.00 -9.06 5.36
N GLU A 67 -16.10 -8.30 5.46
CA GLU A 67 -16.03 -6.85 5.26
C GLU A 67 -15.27 -6.17 6.40
N MET A 68 -14.41 -5.25 6.02
CA MET A 68 -13.56 -4.52 6.94
C MET A 68 -13.65 -3.02 6.75
N GLN A 69 -13.17 -2.34 7.79
CA GLN A 69 -13.02 -0.90 7.81
C GLN A 69 -11.55 -0.57 8.06
N ILE A 70 -11.05 0.43 7.34
CA ILE A 70 -9.74 1.03 7.55
C ILE A 70 -9.93 2.46 8.05
N THR A 71 -9.13 2.86 9.03
CA THR A 71 -8.91 4.25 9.39
C THR A 71 -7.63 4.74 8.74
N VAL A 72 -7.70 5.87 8.05
CA VAL A 72 -6.54 6.53 7.44
C VAL A 72 -6.35 7.89 8.09
N GLN A 73 -5.12 8.18 8.51
CA GLN A 73 -4.73 9.46 9.11
C GLN A 73 -3.63 10.10 8.28
N ALA A 74 -3.94 11.25 7.70
CA ALA A 74 -3.01 12.17 7.08
C ALA A 74 -2.28 12.96 8.17
N ARG A 75 -0.95 12.83 8.23
CA ARG A 75 -0.11 13.45 9.26
C ARG A 75 1.02 14.26 8.66
N ASP A 76 1.38 15.35 9.33
CA ASP A 76 2.58 16.11 9.01
C ASP A 76 3.83 15.27 9.31
N PRO A 77 4.80 15.16 8.39
CA PRO A 77 5.94 14.26 8.56
C PRO A 77 6.93 14.72 9.63
N LYS A 78 6.91 15.99 10.05
CA LYS A 78 7.83 16.51 11.07
C LYS A 78 7.23 16.43 12.47
N THR A 79 5.97 16.83 12.61
CA THR A 79 5.31 16.91 13.93
C THR A 79 4.49 15.67 14.26
N HIS A 80 4.23 14.82 13.26
CA HIS A 80 3.30 13.69 13.34
C HIS A 80 1.88 14.07 13.76
N GLN A 81 1.50 15.35 13.75
CA GLN A 81 0.14 15.79 14.04
C GLN A 81 -0.78 15.56 12.84
N LEU A 82 -2.09 15.40 13.10
CA LEU A 82 -3.10 15.34 12.03
C LEU A 82 -3.03 16.58 11.16
N LYS A 83 -3.09 16.37 9.85
CA LYS A 83 -2.96 17.41 8.83
C LYS A 83 -4.11 17.29 7.85
N ALA A 84 -4.88 18.37 7.71
CA ALA A 84 -5.89 18.49 6.67
C ALA A 84 -5.25 18.35 5.29
N ILE A 85 -5.93 17.65 4.38
CA ILE A 85 -5.56 17.54 2.97
C ILE A 85 -6.75 17.98 2.11
N ASN A 86 -6.45 18.59 0.98
CA ASN A 86 -7.46 19.00 -0.01
C ASN A 86 -7.59 17.98 -1.15
N ASP A 87 -6.66 17.01 -1.23
CA ASP A 87 -6.67 15.93 -2.20
C ASP A 87 -7.80 14.94 -1.89
N GLN A 88 -8.41 14.37 -2.93
CA GLN A 88 -9.30 13.22 -2.81
C GLN A 88 -8.47 11.97 -2.52
N LEU A 89 -8.83 11.24 -1.46
CA LEU A 89 -8.27 9.93 -1.15
C LEU A 89 -9.06 8.84 -1.87
N GLU A 90 -8.35 7.99 -2.60
CA GLU A 90 -8.89 6.78 -3.24
C GLU A 90 -8.14 5.55 -2.71
N VAL A 91 -8.88 4.47 -2.44
CA VAL A 91 -8.33 3.20 -1.97
C VAL A 91 -8.76 2.06 -2.90
N VAL A 92 -7.78 1.31 -3.39
CA VAL A 92 -7.98 0.19 -4.30
C VAL A 92 -7.26 -1.04 -3.76
N LEU A 93 -7.95 -2.18 -3.74
CA LEU A 93 -7.34 -3.47 -3.42
C LEU A 93 -7.06 -4.22 -4.73
N TRP A 94 -5.85 -4.74 -4.87
CA TRP A 94 -5.37 -5.41 -6.08
C TRP A 94 -4.67 -6.72 -5.72
N MET A 95 -4.95 -7.78 -6.45
CA MET A 95 -4.27 -9.06 -6.32
C MET A 95 -3.45 -9.32 -7.58
N PRO A 96 -2.12 -9.09 -7.57
CA PRO A 96 -1.28 -9.20 -8.75
C PRO A 96 -1.30 -10.59 -9.41
N SER A 97 -1.30 -11.65 -8.60
CA SER A 97 -1.26 -13.04 -9.07
C SER A 97 -2.46 -13.43 -9.93
N MET A 98 -3.62 -12.82 -9.66
CA MET A 98 -4.87 -13.10 -10.37
C MET A 98 -5.26 -12.02 -11.38
N GLY A 99 -4.49 -10.94 -11.46
CA GLY A 99 -4.74 -9.85 -12.39
C GLY A 99 -6.09 -9.16 -12.21
N HIS A 100 -6.65 -9.17 -10.99
CA HIS A 100 -7.91 -8.50 -10.69
C HIS A 100 -7.88 -7.76 -9.34
N GLY A 101 -8.79 -6.79 -9.20
CA GLY A 101 -9.00 -6.03 -7.96
C GLY A 101 -10.18 -6.55 -7.15
N SER A 102 -10.47 -5.89 -6.03
CA SER A 102 -11.71 -6.09 -5.27
C SER A 102 -12.87 -5.25 -5.83
N ALA A 103 -14.06 -5.44 -5.24
CA ALA A 103 -15.14 -4.46 -5.36
C ALA A 103 -14.66 -3.05 -4.91
N PRO A 104 -15.26 -1.97 -5.44
CA PRO A 104 -14.90 -0.61 -5.06
C PRO A 104 -15.06 -0.35 -3.56
N THR A 105 -14.08 0.33 -2.96
CA THR A 105 -14.17 0.79 -1.57
C THR A 105 -14.93 2.12 -1.47
N SER A 106 -15.40 2.46 -0.27
CA SER A 106 -16.02 3.76 0.01
C SER A 106 -15.17 4.56 0.99
N VAL A 107 -14.60 5.67 0.52
CA VAL A 107 -13.79 6.58 1.35
C VAL A 107 -14.64 7.78 1.77
N LYS A 108 -14.70 8.07 3.07
CA LYS A 108 -15.39 9.25 3.61
C LYS A 108 -14.53 9.94 4.68
N PRO A 109 -14.62 11.27 4.84
CA PRO A 109 -14.05 11.94 6.01
C PRO A 109 -14.65 11.37 7.29
N THR A 110 -13.83 11.20 8.32
CA THR A 110 -14.30 10.76 9.64
C THR A 110 -14.96 11.94 10.36
N LEU A 111 -16.08 11.67 11.03
CA LEU A 111 -16.79 12.65 11.84
C LEU A 111 -16.51 12.41 13.32
N ASP A 112 -16.47 13.48 14.12
CA ASP A 112 -16.46 13.41 15.57
C ASP A 112 -17.85 13.11 16.15
N GLU A 113 -17.95 13.04 17.47
CA GLU A 113 -19.20 12.75 18.19
C GLU A 113 -20.30 13.79 17.92
N GLN A 114 -19.94 15.00 17.48
CA GLN A 114 -20.85 16.09 17.15
C GLN A 114 -21.20 16.12 15.66
N GLY A 115 -20.71 15.16 14.87
CA GLY A 115 -20.96 15.07 13.44
C GLY A 115 -20.10 16.02 12.59
N LYS A 116 -19.04 16.61 13.16
CA LYS A 116 -18.12 17.49 12.44
C LYS A 116 -16.94 16.70 11.88
N VAL A 117 -16.48 17.08 10.69
CA VAL A 117 -15.32 16.46 10.05
C VAL A 117 -14.05 16.65 10.89
N ILE A 118 -13.34 15.55 11.16
CA ILE A 118 -12.03 15.57 11.78
C ILE A 118 -10.97 15.75 10.68
N PRO A 119 -10.22 16.86 10.67
CA PRO A 119 -9.29 17.14 9.60
C PRO A 119 -8.20 16.07 9.47
N GLY A 120 -7.98 15.60 8.23
CA GLY A 120 -6.94 14.61 7.94
C GLY A 120 -7.28 13.19 8.36
N MET A 121 -8.52 12.89 8.77
CA MET A 121 -8.92 11.53 9.12
C MET A 121 -10.04 11.03 8.21
N PHE A 122 -9.89 9.81 7.75
CA PHE A 122 -10.79 9.18 6.79
C PHE A 122 -11.17 7.77 7.26
N THR A 123 -12.41 7.40 6.98
CA THR A 123 -12.93 6.05 7.15
C THR A 123 -13.12 5.44 5.76
N VAL A 124 -12.49 4.30 5.54
CA VAL A 124 -12.65 3.50 4.32
C VAL A 124 -13.49 2.28 4.67
N LYS A 125 -14.62 2.11 3.99
CA LYS A 125 -15.55 0.99 4.15
C LYS A 125 -15.57 0.11 2.89
N SER A 126 -16.23 -1.04 2.98
CA SER A 126 -16.33 -2.01 1.89
C SER A 126 -14.95 -2.49 1.42
N VAL A 127 -14.05 -2.67 2.39
CA VAL A 127 -12.76 -3.31 2.20
C VAL A 127 -13.00 -4.82 2.35
N TYR A 128 -12.90 -5.57 1.26
CA TYR A 128 -13.26 -6.98 1.23
C TYR A 128 -12.25 -7.77 0.39
N PHE A 129 -11.62 -8.78 0.99
CA PHE A 129 -10.71 -9.69 0.31
C PHE A 129 -11.44 -10.99 0.02
N VAL A 130 -11.57 -11.33 -1.26
CA VAL A 130 -12.40 -12.45 -1.70
C VAL A 130 -11.70 -13.81 -1.58
N MET A 131 -10.37 -13.82 -1.52
CA MET A 131 -9.51 -15.02 -1.49
C MET A 131 -8.24 -14.71 -0.71
N GLY A 132 -7.58 -15.74 -0.21
CA GLY A 132 -6.24 -15.71 0.34
C GLY A 132 -5.17 -15.42 -0.71
N GLY A 133 -3.94 -15.21 -0.25
CA GLY A 133 -2.78 -14.81 -1.05
C GLY A 133 -2.36 -13.37 -0.83
N ASP A 134 -1.49 -12.89 -1.72
CA ASP A 134 -0.90 -11.56 -1.64
C ASP A 134 -1.81 -10.50 -2.26
N TRP A 135 -2.12 -9.49 -1.46
CA TRP A 135 -2.89 -8.32 -1.85
C TRP A 135 -2.07 -7.06 -1.71
N GLU A 136 -2.24 -6.16 -2.66
CA GLU A 136 -1.72 -4.80 -2.64
C GLU A 136 -2.86 -3.83 -2.32
N VAL A 137 -2.66 -2.99 -1.31
CA VAL A 137 -3.61 -1.93 -0.95
C VAL A 137 -3.02 -0.60 -1.42
N TYR A 138 -3.56 -0.09 -2.52
CA TYR A 138 -3.18 1.20 -3.08
C TYR A 138 -3.93 2.33 -2.38
N MET A 139 -3.17 3.32 -1.93
CA MET A 139 -3.65 4.59 -1.40
C MET A 139 -3.23 5.69 -2.38
N SER A 140 -4.20 6.35 -2.99
CA SER A 140 -3.95 7.38 -4.00
C SER A 140 -4.50 8.72 -3.56
N LEU A 141 -3.72 9.77 -3.78
CA LEU A 141 -4.11 11.16 -3.57
C LEU A 141 -4.29 11.81 -4.93
N ILE A 142 -5.49 12.35 -5.17
CA ILE A 142 -5.87 13.02 -6.41
C ILE A 142 -6.07 14.51 -6.11
N ASP A 143 -5.28 15.38 -6.72
CA ASP A 143 -5.41 16.82 -6.50
C ASP A 143 -6.58 17.43 -7.29
N GLY A 144 -6.86 18.72 -7.05
CA GLY A 144 -7.94 19.44 -7.74
C GLY A 144 -7.74 19.61 -9.26
N SER A 145 -6.57 19.27 -9.80
CA SER A 145 -6.29 19.23 -11.24
C SER A 145 -6.39 17.82 -11.82
N GLY A 146 -6.70 16.81 -10.99
CA GLY A 146 -6.81 15.42 -11.38
C GLY A 146 -5.47 14.66 -11.38
N ASN A 147 -4.37 15.27 -10.92
CA ASN A 147 -3.10 14.55 -10.85
C ASN A 147 -3.14 13.54 -9.71
N LYS A 148 -2.78 12.30 -10.01
CA LYS A 148 -2.81 11.17 -9.07
C LYS A 148 -1.39 10.79 -8.65
N VAL A 149 -1.17 10.68 -7.33
CA VAL A 149 0.04 10.07 -6.76
C VAL A 149 -0.37 8.89 -5.89
N SER A 150 0.24 7.73 -6.10
CA SER A 150 -0.13 6.47 -5.43
C SER A 150 1.03 5.86 -4.65
N LYS A 151 0.73 5.29 -3.49
CA LYS A 151 1.61 4.40 -2.72
C LYS A 151 0.83 3.13 -2.37
N LYS A 152 1.54 2.04 -2.06
CA LYS A 152 0.93 0.78 -1.67
C LYS A 152 1.61 0.16 -0.47
N PHE A 153 0.92 -0.75 0.19
CA PHE A 153 1.49 -1.74 1.10
C PHE A 153 0.86 -3.10 0.79
N GLU A 154 1.53 -4.16 1.23
CA GLU A 154 1.15 -5.54 0.96
C GLU A 154 0.52 -6.18 2.18
N ILE A 155 -0.41 -7.11 1.94
CA ILE A 155 -1.05 -7.94 2.95
C ILE A 155 -1.03 -9.36 2.42
N HIS A 156 -0.56 -10.29 3.25
CA HIS A 156 -0.69 -11.72 3.00
C HIS A 156 -1.88 -12.26 3.79
N LEU A 157 -2.79 -12.95 3.10
CA LEU A 157 -3.97 -13.58 3.71
C LEU A 157 -3.90 -15.10 3.53
N ILE A 158 -4.28 -15.84 4.56
CA ILE A 158 -4.39 -17.30 4.49
C ILE A 158 -5.84 -17.66 4.24
N ASP A 159 -6.09 -18.64 3.35
CA ASP A 159 -7.44 -19.15 3.10
C ASP A 159 -8.02 -19.83 4.35
N GLN A 160 -9.29 -19.57 4.64
CA GLN A 160 -9.92 -20.12 5.84
C GLN A 160 -10.19 -21.63 5.78
N GLU A 161 -10.16 -22.24 4.59
CA GLU A 161 -10.38 -23.69 4.43
C GLU A 161 -9.24 -24.53 5.02
N GLU A 162 -8.02 -23.99 5.15
CA GLU A 162 -6.87 -24.74 5.65
C GLU A 162 -6.91 -24.94 7.18
N ASN A 163 -7.81 -24.24 7.89
CA ASN A 163 -7.94 -24.33 9.35
C ASN A 163 -8.98 -25.36 9.82
N ILE A 164 -9.61 -26.09 8.89
CA ILE A 164 -10.63 -27.09 9.16
C ILE A 164 -10.06 -28.49 8.88
N ASN A 165 -9.37 -29.06 9.87
CA ASN A 165 -9.04 -30.50 10.04
C ASN A 165 -7.60 -30.98 9.68
N PRO A 166 -6.63 -30.85 10.61
CA PRO A 166 -5.34 -31.57 10.50
C PRO A 166 -5.43 -33.10 10.78
N GLN A 167 -6.61 -33.69 10.97
CA GLN A 167 -6.77 -35.10 11.38
C GLN A 167 -7.43 -36.01 10.32
N GLY A 168 -7.67 -35.54 9.09
CA GLY A 168 -8.42 -36.31 8.09
C GLY A 168 -7.62 -37.32 7.23
N ALA A 169 -6.29 -37.25 7.19
CA ALA A 169 -5.48 -38.05 6.25
C ALA A 169 -4.89 -39.33 6.85
N GLN A 170 -5.65 -40.08 7.65
CA GLN A 170 -5.32 -41.47 7.97
C GLN A 170 -6.60 -42.31 8.09
N HIS A 171 -7.08 -42.85 6.97
CA HIS A 171 -7.91 -44.07 6.84
C HIS A 171 -8.23 -44.24 5.34
N GLY A 172 -7.93 -45.32 4.63
CA GLY A 172 -7.32 -46.58 5.05
C GLY A 172 -6.78 -47.36 3.84
N VAL A 173 -5.68 -48.07 4.10
CA VAL A 173 -5.19 -49.19 3.29
C VAL A 173 -5.52 -50.43 4.09
N HIS A 174 -6.56 -51.17 3.69
CA HIS A 174 -6.93 -52.54 4.11
C HIS A 174 -8.14 -52.88 3.21
N HIS A 175 -8.19 -53.88 2.34
CA HIS A 175 -7.43 -55.11 2.11
C HIS A 175 -7.47 -55.43 0.60
#